data_AF-A0A073K837-F1
#
_entry.id   AF-A0A073K837-F1
#
_cell.length_a   1.000
_cell.length_b   1.000
_cell.length_c   1.000
_cell.angle_alpha   90.00
_cell.angle_beta   90.00
_cell.angle_gamma   90.00
#
_symmetry.space_group_name_H-M   'P 1'
#
loop_
_entity.id
_entity.type
_entity.pdbx_description
1 polymer ?
#
loop_
_entity_poly.entity_id
_entity_poly.type
_entity_poly.pdbx_seq_one_letter_code
_entity_poly.pdbx_strand_id
1 'polypeptide(L)'
;MAERHLAAHEFMSYPPLAFILRFGFSPWNDAIRKRKLQIGPTLSEASKSAGLGTHHVITSDKLEELYRNVAKGTKDLRFATEYQNIFP
;
A
#
# COMPACT_ATOMS: atom_id res chain seq x y z
N MET A 1 -15.13 -17.29 -12.02
CA MET A 1 -14.00 -16.35 -12.20
C MET A 1 -13.00 -16.66 -11.10
N ALA A 2 -11.85 -17.26 -11.43
CA ALA A 2 -10.79 -17.49 -10.47
C ALA A 2 -10.06 -16.15 -10.27
N GLU A 3 -10.27 -15.52 -9.12
CA GLU A 3 -9.50 -14.33 -8.75
C GLU A 3 -8.03 -14.72 -8.59
N ARG A 4 -7.15 -14.05 -9.35
CA ARG A 4 -5.67 -14.12 -9.27
C ARG A 4 -5.13 -13.48 -7.97
N HIS A 5 -5.76 -13.73 -6.82
CA HIS A 5 -5.42 -13.11 -5.55
C HIS A 5 -4.90 -14.09 -4.49
N LEU A 6 -5.03 -15.40 -4.71
CA LEU A 6 -4.56 -16.43 -3.78
C LEU A 6 -3.51 -17.31 -4.45
N ALA A 7 -2.25 -16.90 -4.37
CA ALA A 7 -1.16 -17.86 -4.47
C ALA A 7 -0.96 -18.45 -3.08
N ALA A 8 -1.38 -19.71 -2.90
CA ALA A 8 -1.08 -20.47 -1.69
C ALA A 8 0.41 -20.84 -1.75
N HIS A 9 1.26 -19.95 -1.25
CA HIS A 9 2.66 -20.27 -1.01
C HIS A 9 2.76 -21.12 0.25
N GLU A 10 3.61 -22.16 0.22
CA GLU A 10 3.92 -22.93 1.41
C GLU A 10 4.49 -22.00 2.49
N PHE A 11 4.08 -22.26 3.74
CA PHE A 11 4.63 -21.53 4.88
C PHE A 11 6.13 -21.82 4.99
N MET A 12 6.95 -20.76 4.99
CA MET A 12 8.39 -20.85 5.16
C MET A 12 8.79 -20.11 6.44
N SER A 13 9.60 -20.76 7.27
CA SER A 13 10.28 -20.08 8.38
C SER A 13 11.33 -19.13 7.82
N TYR A 14 11.21 -17.84 8.12
CA TYR A 14 12.24 -16.87 7.74
C TYR A 14 13.53 -17.12 8.54
N PRO A 15 14.71 -17.03 7.90
CA PRO A 15 15.98 -17.15 8.62
C PRO A 15 16.10 -16.03 9.66
N PRO A 16 16.92 -16.24 10.71
CA PRO A 16 17.29 -15.16 11.62
C PRO A 16 17.76 -13.95 10.82
N LEU A 17 17.28 -12.74 11.18
CA LEU A 17 17.63 -11.47 10.55
C LEU A 17 16.98 -11.17 9.18
N ALA A 18 15.93 -11.89 8.79
CA ALA A 18 15.14 -11.52 7.62
C ALA A 18 14.32 -10.24 7.86
N PHE A 19 14.34 -9.30 6.91
CA PHE A 19 13.47 -8.12 6.90
C PHE A 19 12.33 -8.30 5.92
N ILE A 20 11.10 -8.01 6.36
CA ILE A 20 9.93 -7.94 5.47
C ILE A 20 9.77 -6.50 5.01
N LEU A 21 10.08 -6.26 3.73
CA LEU A 21 9.86 -4.96 3.10
C LEU A 21 8.46 -4.91 2.48
N ARG A 22 7.57 -4.14 3.11
CA ARG A 22 6.24 -3.88 2.57
C ARG A 22 6.28 -2.61 1.71
N PHE A 23 6.38 -2.77 0.40
CA PHE A 23 6.17 -1.68 -0.56
C PHE A 23 4.67 -1.40 -0.71
N GLY A 24 4.07 -0.81 0.32
CA GLY A 24 2.63 -0.54 0.38
C GLY A 24 2.18 0.67 -0.43
N PHE A 25 3.11 1.50 -0.90
CA PHE A 25 2.82 2.73 -1.63
C PHE A 25 3.78 2.93 -2.80
N SER A 26 3.21 3.35 -3.93
CA SER A 26 3.96 3.95 -5.02
C SER A 26 4.55 5.31 -4.57
N PRO A 27 5.60 5.83 -5.22
CA PRO A 27 6.16 7.14 -4.91
C PRO A 27 5.07 8.22 -4.77
N TRP A 28 5.10 9.01 -3.70
CA TRP A 28 4.07 10.01 -3.46
C TRP A 28 4.31 11.30 -4.25
N ASN A 29 4.04 11.23 -5.56
CA ASN A 29 4.20 12.35 -6.48
C ASN A 29 2.88 12.70 -7.21
N ASP A 30 2.89 13.79 -7.95
CA ASP A 30 1.74 14.32 -8.66
C ASP A 30 1.12 13.30 -9.62
N ALA A 31 1.95 12.53 -10.33
CA ALA A 31 1.49 11.53 -11.28
C ALA A 31 0.71 10.40 -10.58
N ILE A 32 1.23 9.91 -9.44
CA ILE A 32 0.55 8.87 -8.64
C ILE A 32 -0.73 9.40 -8.02
N ARG A 33 -0.73 10.63 -7.47
CA ARG A 33 -1.95 11.24 -6.92
C ARG A 33 -3.04 11.36 -8.00
N LYS A 34 -2.70 11.90 -9.18
CA LYS A 34 -3.62 11.99 -10.32
C LYS A 34 -4.17 10.62 -10.72
N ARG A 35 -3.31 9.61 -10.82
CA ARG A 35 -3.72 8.24 -11.16
C ARG A 35 -4.70 7.65 -10.13
N LYS A 36 -4.46 7.84 -8.83
CA LYS A 36 -5.37 7.34 -7.78
C LYS A 36 -6.73 8.04 -7.85
N LEU A 37 -6.75 9.36 -8.07
CA LEU A 37 -7.97 10.16 -8.16
C LEU A 37 -8.82 9.83 -9.41
N GLN A 38 -8.20 9.32 -10.49
CA GLN A 38 -8.92 8.89 -11.69
C GLN A 38 -9.79 7.64 -11.48
N ILE A 39 -9.51 6.81 -10.48
CA ILE A 39 -10.20 5.50 -10.33
C ILE A 39 -11.64 5.68 -9.83
N GLY A 40 -11.85 6.51 -8.81
CA GLY A 40 -13.18 6.72 -8.21
C GLY A 40 -14.28 7.07 -9.24
N PRO A 41 -14.04 8.04 -10.14
CA PRO A 41 -14.99 8.38 -11.21
C PRO A 41 -15.33 7.25 -12.19
N THR A 42 -14.44 6.26 -12.37
CA THR A 42 -14.66 5.13 -13.29
C THR A 42 -15.50 4.00 -12.69
N LEU A 43 -15.85 4.08 -11.41
CA LEU A 43 -16.69 3.06 -10.76
C LEU A 43 -18.15 3.19 -11.23
N SER A 44 -18.76 2.05 -11.57
CA SER A 44 -20.18 1.99 -11.89
C SER A 44 -21.05 2.29 -10.67
N GLU A 45 -22.24 2.85 -10.88
CA GLU A 45 -23.20 3.08 -9.79
C GLU A 45 -23.59 1.78 -9.10
N ALA A 46 -23.77 0.69 -9.85
CA ALA A 46 -24.06 -0.63 -9.28
C ALA A 46 -22.95 -1.10 -8.31
N SER A 47 -21.67 -0.89 -8.66
CA SER A 47 -20.54 -1.21 -7.78
C SER A 47 -20.56 -0.34 -6.52
N LYS A 48 -20.81 0.97 -6.65
CA LYS A 48 -20.90 1.89 -5.51
C LYS A 48 -22.03 1.51 -4.56
N SER A 49 -23.22 1.22 -5.09
CA SER A 49 -24.38 0.79 -4.29
C SER A 49 -24.15 -0.54 -3.59
N ALA A 50 -23.40 -1.45 -4.20
CA ALA A 50 -22.98 -2.72 -3.58
C ALA A 50 -21.80 -2.56 -2.60
N GLY A 51 -21.30 -1.34 -2.36
CA GLY A 51 -20.17 -1.08 -1.48
C GLY A 51 -18.80 -1.50 -2.04
N LEU A 52 -18.74 -1.90 -3.31
CA LEU A 52 -17.51 -2.39 -3.96
C LEU A 52 -16.66 -1.23 -4.46
N GLY A 53 -15.36 -1.26 -4.14
CA GLY A 53 -14.39 -0.27 -4.63
C GLY A 53 -14.58 1.14 -4.06
N THR A 54 -15.47 1.35 -3.09
CA THR A 54 -15.78 2.68 -2.50
C THR A 54 -14.57 3.39 -1.90
N HIS A 55 -13.54 2.64 -1.47
CA HIS A 55 -12.26 3.18 -1.03
C HIS A 55 -11.45 3.93 -2.13
N HIS A 56 -11.87 3.84 -3.39
CA HIS A 56 -11.33 4.66 -4.49
C HIS A 56 -12.09 5.99 -4.69
N VAL A 57 -13.26 6.16 -4.06
CA VAL A 57 -14.00 7.42 -4.05
C VAL A 57 -13.36 8.31 -2.98
N ILE A 58 -12.33 9.05 -3.37
CA ILE A 58 -11.49 9.83 -2.46
C ILE A 58 -11.18 11.20 -3.07
N THR A 59 -11.12 12.23 -2.22
CA THR A 59 -10.70 13.57 -2.61
C THR A 59 -9.18 13.72 -2.51
N SER A 60 -8.62 14.76 -3.13
CA SER A 60 -7.18 15.06 -3.02
C SER A 60 -6.75 15.26 -1.56
N ASP A 61 -7.52 16.01 -0.79
CA ASP A 61 -7.18 16.31 0.61
C ASP A 61 -7.23 15.05 1.49
N LYS A 62 -8.25 14.21 1.30
CA LYS A 62 -8.36 12.95 2.05
C LYS A 62 -7.26 11.96 1.66
N LEU A 63 -6.88 11.97 0.39
CA LEU A 63 -5.79 11.16 -0.14
C LEU A 63 -4.44 11.58 0.48
N GLU A 64 -4.20 12.87 0.65
CA GLU A 64 -3.02 13.42 1.34
C GLU A 64 -3.02 13.10 2.84
N GLU A 65 -4.17 13.23 3.52
CA GLU A 65 -4.32 12.87 4.92
C GLU A 65 -4.00 11.38 5.15
N LEU A 66 -4.52 10.49 4.29
CA LEU A 66 -4.25 9.05 4.33
C LEU A 66 -2.76 8.77 4.18
N TYR A 67 -2.11 9.39 3.20
CA TYR A 67 -0.66 9.24 3.00
C TYR A 67 0.12 9.65 4.25
N ARG A 68 -0.18 10.82 4.83
CA ARG A 68 0.50 11.30 6.05
C ARG A 68 0.31 10.36 7.23
N ASN A 69 -0.91 9.83 7.41
CA ASN A 69 -1.20 8.91 8.49
C ASN A 69 -0.41 7.61 8.36
N VAL A 70 -0.27 7.07 7.15
CA VAL A 70 0.50 5.85 6.94
C VAL A 70 2.01 6.10 7.00
N ALA A 71 2.48 7.24 6.46
CA ALA A 71 3.89 7.62 6.50
C ALA A 71 4.44 7.70 7.93
N LYS A 72 3.62 8.09 8.92
CA LYS A 72 4.01 8.06 10.35
C LYS A 72 4.42 6.67 10.84
N GLY A 73 3.86 5.60 10.25
CA GLY A 73 4.21 4.22 10.58
C GLY A 73 5.43 3.69 9.83
N THR A 74 6.01 4.48 8.94
CA THR A 74 7.21 4.09 8.17
C THR A 74 8.46 4.63 8.84
N LYS A 75 9.52 3.81 8.87
CA LYS A 75 10.85 4.19 9.36
C LYS A 75 11.86 3.87 8.28
N ASP A 76 12.90 4.69 8.18
CA ASP A 76 14.05 4.37 7.34
C ASP A 76 14.76 3.15 7.91
N LEU A 77 14.91 2.12 7.09
CA LEU A 77 15.52 0.86 7.47
C LEU A 77 16.96 1.04 7.95
N ARG A 78 17.67 2.06 7.45
CA ARG A 78 19.06 2.37 7.85
C ARG A 78 19.18 2.81 9.30
N PHE A 79 18.08 3.17 9.95
CA PHE A 79 18.04 3.49 11.38
C PHE A 79 17.60 2.31 12.26
N ALA A 80 17.29 1.14 11.68
CA ALA A 80 17.02 -0.06 12.46
C ALA A 80 18.34 -0.68 12.94
N THR A 81 18.47 -0.90 14.24
CA THR A 81 19.66 -1.50 14.86
C THR A 81 19.99 -2.85 14.23
N GLU A 82 18.96 -3.66 13.98
CA GLU A 82 19.11 -4.98 13.34
C GLU A 82 19.72 -4.85 11.95
N TYR A 83 19.34 -3.82 11.18
CA TYR A 83 19.86 -3.58 9.85
C TYR A 83 21.32 -3.11 9.89
N GLN A 84 21.64 -2.17 10.79
CA GLN A 84 23.01 -1.67 10.99
C GLN A 84 23.99 -2.76 11.42
N ASN A 85 23.53 -3.72 12.24
CA ASN A 85 24.36 -4.85 12.69
C ASN A 85 24.75 -5.80 11.54
N ILE A 86 23.97 -5.83 10.46
CA ILE A 86 24.20 -6.72 9.30
C ILE A 86 24.91 -5.99 8.17
N PHE A 87 24.61 -4.70 7.99
CA PHE A 87 25.13 -3.85 6.93
C PHE A 87 25.74 -2.56 7.54
N PRO A 88 27.00 -2.61 8.01
CA PRO A 88 27.70 -1.46 8.60
C PRO A 88 28.09 -0.39 7.58
#